data_AF-A0A352CC96-F1
#
_entry.id   AF-A0A352CC96-F1
#
_cell.length_a   1.000
_cell.length_b   1.000
_cell.length_c   1.000
_cell.angle_alpha   90.00
_cell.angle_beta   90.00
_cell.angle_gamma   90.00
#
_symmetry.space_group_name_H-M   'P 1'
#
loop_
_entity.id
_entity.type
_entity.pdbx_description
1 polymer ?
#
loop_
_entity_poly.entity_id
_entity_poly.type
_entity_poly.pdbx_seq_one_letter_code
_entity_poly.pdbx_strand_id
1 'polypeptide(L)'
;MRAEALRRLDEAAALDPLLPQIWFHRAEALDDDAGRAPIDSLLRARALAPQVQLTAMRLGERFLRAGLAREVEIVLARLASDPHGGDMADRAQRMIEAAKAGLRALPPAEAGNGSSGN
;
A
#
# COMPACT_ATOMS: atom_id res chain seq x y z
N MET A 1 7.88 -9.31 -20.27
CA MET A 1 8.75 -9.43 -19.08
C MET A 1 7.98 -9.78 -17.81
N ARG A 2 6.83 -9.18 -17.55
CA ARG A 2 5.99 -9.45 -16.36
C ARG A 2 5.66 -10.92 -16.07
N ALA A 3 5.22 -11.68 -17.07
CA ALA A 3 4.87 -13.09 -16.87
C ALA A 3 6.06 -13.93 -16.36
N GLU A 4 7.26 -13.64 -16.86
CA GLU A 4 8.49 -14.28 -16.38
C GLU A 4 8.82 -13.87 -14.95
N ALA A 5 8.62 -12.59 -14.58
CA ALA A 5 8.82 -12.14 -13.21
C ALA A 5 7.89 -12.88 -12.22
N LEU A 6 6.61 -13.01 -12.56
CA LEU A 6 5.65 -13.77 -11.74
C LEU A 6 6.06 -15.24 -11.62
N ARG A 7 6.45 -15.88 -12.73
CA ARG A 7 6.93 -17.26 -12.72
C ARG A 7 8.11 -17.46 -11.77
N ARG A 8 9.10 -16.55 -11.81
CA ARG A 8 10.28 -16.60 -10.91
C ARG A 8 9.90 -16.37 -9.45
N LEU A 9 8.95 -15.47 -9.20
CA LEU A 9 8.48 -15.20 -7.84
C LEU A 9 7.68 -16.38 -7.28
N ASP A 10 6.89 -17.07 -8.11
CA ASP A 10 6.18 -18.28 -7.72
C ASP A 10 7.15 -19.45 -7.45
N GLU A 11 8.21 -19.62 -8.26
CA GLU A 11 9.29 -20.57 -7.99
C GLU A 11 10.01 -20.25 -6.68
N ALA A 12 10.35 -18.98 -6.45
CA ALA A 12 10.99 -18.54 -5.22
C ALA A 12 10.08 -18.77 -4.00
N ALA A 13 8.77 -18.52 -4.12
CA ALA A 13 7.80 -18.77 -3.06
C ALA A 13 7.64 -20.27 -2.74
N ALA A 14 7.86 -21.15 -3.72
CA ALA A 14 7.87 -22.59 -3.51
C ALA A 14 9.11 -23.06 -2.73
N LEU A 15 10.25 -22.37 -2.90
CA LEU A 15 11.48 -22.66 -2.17
C LEU A 15 11.48 -22.07 -0.76
N ASP A 16 11.04 -20.82 -0.61
CA ASP A 16 10.93 -20.13 0.68
C ASP A 16 9.62 -19.32 0.76
N PRO A 17 8.54 -19.90 1.29
CA PRO A 17 7.25 -19.23 1.40
C PRO A 17 7.19 -18.20 2.53
N LEU A 18 8.20 -18.13 3.41
CA LEU A 18 8.25 -17.24 4.56
C LEU A 18 8.97 -15.93 4.28
N LEU A 19 9.54 -15.79 3.09
CA LEU A 19 10.28 -14.62 2.68
C LEU A 19 9.32 -13.47 2.26
N PRO A 20 9.16 -12.39 3.06
CA PRO A 20 8.13 -11.38 2.83
C PRO A 20 8.29 -10.63 1.50
N GLN A 21 9.53 -10.39 1.07
CA GLN A 21 9.79 -9.63 -0.16
C GLN A 21 9.30 -10.35 -1.42
N ILE A 22 9.22 -11.68 -1.41
CA ILE A 22 8.68 -12.42 -2.56
C ILE A 22 7.22 -12.03 -2.77
N TRP A 23 6.44 -12.04 -1.69
CA TRP A 23 5.02 -11.69 -1.73
C TRP A 23 4.81 -10.20 -2.06
N PHE A 24 5.66 -9.32 -1.55
CA PHE A 24 5.64 -7.90 -1.90
C PHE A 24 5.92 -7.68 -3.39
N HIS A 25 7.00 -8.26 -3.93
CA HIS A 25 7.35 -8.11 -5.34
C HIS A 25 6.34 -8.80 -6.26
N ARG A 26 5.74 -9.91 -5.81
CA ARG A 26 4.64 -10.57 -6.54
C ARG A 26 3.45 -9.63 -6.69
N ALA A 27 3.08 -8.89 -5.64
CA ALA A 27 2.02 -7.90 -5.74
C ALA A 27 2.35 -6.75 -6.72
N GLU A 28 3.58 -6.24 -6.71
CA GLU A 28 4.00 -5.18 -7.64
C GLU A 28 4.05 -5.68 -9.10
N ALA A 29 4.33 -6.96 -9.31
CA ALA A 29 4.31 -7.59 -10.63
C ALA A 29 2.87 -7.88 -11.13
N LEU A 30 1.84 -7.77 -10.29
CA LEU A 30 0.43 -7.95 -10.64
C LEU A 30 -0.27 -6.60 -10.89
N ASP A 31 -1.03 -6.52 -11.98
CA ASP A 31 -1.85 -5.37 -12.36
C ASP A 31 -3.05 -5.28 -11.45
N ASP A 32 -3.67 -4.11 -11.44
CA ASP A 32 -4.97 -3.90 -10.80
C ASP A 32 -6.07 -4.80 -11.42
N ASP A 33 -5.97 -5.21 -12.69
CA ASP A 33 -6.91 -6.14 -13.35
C ASP A 33 -6.80 -7.59 -12.84
N ALA A 34 -5.77 -7.93 -12.06
CA ALA A 34 -5.61 -9.25 -11.45
C ALA A 34 -6.55 -9.49 -10.25
N GLY A 35 -7.56 -8.63 -10.07
CA GLY A 35 -8.56 -8.73 -9.01
C GLY A 35 -7.93 -8.63 -7.63
N ARG A 36 -8.20 -9.63 -6.76
CA ARG A 36 -7.68 -9.64 -5.38
C ARG A 36 -6.25 -10.12 -5.24
N ALA A 37 -5.64 -10.73 -6.27
CA ALA A 37 -4.32 -11.33 -6.17
C ALA A 37 -3.19 -10.40 -5.69
N PRO A 38 -3.12 -9.11 -6.09
CA PRO A 38 -2.14 -8.17 -5.55
C PRO A 38 -2.35 -7.90 -4.05
N ILE A 39 -3.61 -7.74 -3.63
CA ILE A 39 -3.99 -7.51 -2.23
C ILE A 39 -3.62 -8.71 -1.39
N ASP A 40 -3.98 -9.92 -1.81
CA ASP A 40 -3.67 -11.17 -1.08
C ASP A 40 -2.15 -11.35 -0.91
N SER A 41 -1.38 -11.01 -1.95
CA SER A 41 0.09 -11.06 -1.90
C SER A 41 0.65 -10.05 -0.90
N LEU A 42 0.17 -8.79 -0.89
CA LEU A 42 0.61 -7.81 0.12
C LEU A 42 0.15 -8.15 1.54
N LEU A 43 -1.04 -8.72 1.71
CA LEU A 43 -1.52 -9.19 3.02
C LEU A 43 -0.59 -10.29 3.56
N ARG A 44 -0.15 -11.22 2.70
CA ARG A 44 0.82 -12.24 3.08
C ARG A 44 2.18 -11.64 3.43
N ALA A 45 2.67 -10.68 2.65
CA ALA A 45 3.90 -9.95 2.98
C ALA A 45 3.81 -9.26 4.34
N ARG A 46 2.67 -8.61 4.65
CA ARG A 46 2.43 -7.94 5.93
C ARG A 46 2.31 -8.91 7.09
N ALA A 47 1.71 -10.09 6.89
CA ALA A 47 1.62 -11.11 7.93
C ALA A 47 3.01 -11.60 8.37
N LEU A 48 3.95 -11.71 7.42
CA LEU A 48 5.32 -12.14 7.68
C LEU A 48 6.22 -11.01 8.22
N ALA A 49 5.96 -9.75 7.82
CA ALA A 49 6.73 -8.59 8.26
C ALA A 49 5.82 -7.37 8.55
N PRO A 50 5.08 -7.38 9.66
CA PRO A 50 4.07 -6.36 9.97
C PRO A 50 4.64 -4.95 10.21
N GLN A 51 5.94 -4.85 10.51
CA GLN A 51 6.65 -3.59 10.75
C GLN A 51 7.03 -2.85 9.46
N VAL A 52 6.93 -3.48 8.29
CA VAL A 52 7.30 -2.84 7.02
C VAL A 52 6.21 -1.88 6.58
N GLN A 53 6.42 -0.59 6.87
CA GLN A 53 5.47 0.48 6.57
C GLN A 53 5.14 0.58 5.08
N LEU A 54 6.10 0.33 4.19
CA LEU A 54 5.86 0.34 2.74
C LEU A 54 4.78 -0.66 2.31
N THR A 55 4.73 -1.84 2.95
CA THR A 55 3.69 -2.84 2.68
C THR A 55 2.32 -2.33 3.11
N ALA A 56 2.24 -1.61 4.23
CA ALA A 56 1.00 -0.95 4.68
C ALA A 56 0.53 0.10 3.67
N MET A 57 1.46 0.92 3.17
CA MET A 57 1.18 1.95 2.17
C MET A 57 0.65 1.35 0.87
N ARG A 58 1.31 0.31 0.35
CA ARG A 58 0.85 -0.39 -0.86
C ARG A 58 -0.53 -1.02 -0.69
N LEU A 59 -0.81 -1.61 0.48
CA LEU A 59 -2.16 -2.12 0.78
C LEU A 59 -3.18 -0.99 0.79
N GLY A 60 -2.88 0.12 1.48
CA GLY A 60 -3.75 1.30 1.49
C GLY A 60 -4.05 1.81 0.09
N GLU A 61 -3.06 1.83 -0.81
CA GLU A 61 -3.24 2.31 -2.19
C GLU A 61 -4.18 1.40 -2.98
N ARG A 62 -4.04 0.08 -2.82
CA ARG A 62 -4.91 -0.91 -3.47
C ARG A 62 -6.33 -0.86 -2.89
N PHE A 63 -6.47 -0.75 -1.56
CA PHE A 63 -7.79 -0.61 -0.92
C PHE A 63 -8.49 0.70 -1.30
N LEU A 64 -7.74 1.80 -1.39
CA LEU A 64 -8.27 3.08 -1.84
C LEU A 64 -8.83 2.98 -3.26
N ARG A 65 -8.07 2.41 -4.20
CA ARG A 65 -8.54 2.18 -5.58
C ARG A 65 -9.77 1.28 -5.64
N ALA A 66 -9.84 0.27 -4.77
CA ALA A 66 -11.00 -0.60 -4.65
C ALA A 66 -12.22 0.06 -3.95
N GLY A 67 -12.08 1.27 -3.40
CA GLY A 67 -13.14 1.94 -2.63
C GLY A 67 -13.41 1.31 -1.26
N LEU A 68 -12.46 0.53 -0.73
CA LEU A 68 -12.56 -0.20 0.52
C LEU A 68 -12.09 0.69 1.68
N ALA A 69 -12.92 1.68 2.01
CA ALA A 69 -12.53 2.77 2.92
C ALA A 69 -12.19 2.28 4.33
N ARG A 70 -12.91 1.28 4.83
CA ARG A 70 -12.66 0.71 6.15
C ARG A 70 -11.30 0.03 6.22
N GLU A 71 -10.92 -0.67 5.16
CA GLU A 71 -9.65 -1.38 5.04
C GLU A 71 -8.48 -0.42 4.92
N VAL A 72 -8.64 0.71 4.21
CA VAL A 72 -7.65 1.80 4.19
C VAL A 72 -7.39 2.32 5.61
N GLU A 73 -8.45 2.61 6.35
CA GLU A 73 -8.33 3.09 7.74
C GLU A 73 -7.60 2.07 8.62
N ILE A 74 -8.04 0.81 8.62
CA ILE A 74 -7.44 -0.25 9.45
C ILE A 74 -5.95 -0.42 9.14
N VAL A 75 -5.59 -0.48 7.86
CA VAL A 75 -4.22 -0.83 7.44
C VAL A 75 -3.23 0.30 7.70
N LEU A 76 -3.70 1.56 7.67
CA LEU A 76 -2.89 2.77 7.78
C LEU A 76 -2.96 3.48 9.13
N ALA A 77 -3.96 3.23 9.97
CA ALA A 77 -4.20 3.99 11.20
C ALA A 77 -2.95 4.15 12.09
N ARG A 78 -2.20 3.06 12.31
CA ARG A 78 -0.97 3.11 13.12
C ARG A 78 0.10 4.01 12.51
N LEU A 79 0.28 3.94 11.18
CA LEU A 79 1.28 4.73 10.48
C LEU A 79 0.87 6.21 10.44
N ALA A 80 -0.41 6.50 10.20
CA ALA A 80 -0.94 7.85 10.20
C ALA A 80 -0.85 8.53 11.58
N SER A 81 -0.87 7.75 12.67
CA SER A 81 -0.75 8.25 14.04
C SER A 81 0.69 8.32 14.56
N ASP A 82 1.69 7.99 13.74
CA ASP A 82 3.10 8.00 14.14
C ASP A 82 3.67 9.43 14.06
N PRO A 83 3.95 10.11 15.19
CA PRO A 83 4.48 11.47 15.19
C PRO A 83 5.89 11.58 14.59
N HIS A 84 6.57 10.45 14.39
CA HIS A 84 7.90 10.37 13.77
C HIS A 84 7.87 9.75 12.37
N GLY A 85 6.67 9.48 11.81
CA GLY A 85 6.51 8.84 10.51
C GLY A 85 6.74 9.74 9.29
N GLY A 86 6.92 11.05 9.50
CA GLY A 86 7.21 12.04 8.45
C GLY A 86 6.24 11.97 7.26
N ASP A 87 6.78 12.07 6.05
CA ASP A 87 6.00 12.04 4.80
C ASP A 87 5.10 10.80 4.66
N MET A 88 5.50 9.65 5.22
CA MET A 88 4.67 8.44 5.17
C MET A 88 3.45 8.53 6.07
N ALA A 89 3.57 9.11 7.26
CA ALA A 89 2.44 9.36 8.14
C ALA A 89 1.45 10.35 7.50
N ASP A 90 1.96 11.45 6.94
CA ASP A 90 1.13 12.45 6.25
C ASP A 90 0.43 11.88 5.01
N ARG A 91 1.13 11.06 4.24
CA ARG A 91 0.54 10.36 3.10
C ARG A 91 -0.51 9.35 3.56
N ALA A 92 -0.25 8.60 4.63
CA ALA A 92 -1.21 7.66 5.19
C ALA A 92 -2.49 8.37 5.66
N GLN A 93 -2.35 9.50 6.36
CA GLN A 93 -3.48 10.31 6.81
C GLN A 93 -4.31 10.82 5.63
N ARG A 94 -3.67 11.36 4.59
CA ARG A 94 -4.37 11.80 3.37
C ARG A 94 -5.14 10.67 2.69
N MET A 95 -4.62 9.44 2.69
CA MET A 95 -5.31 8.30 2.09
C MET A 95 -6.55 7.91 2.89
N ILE A 96 -6.46 7.95 4.22
CA ILE A 96 -7.60 7.71 5.11
C ILE A 96 -8.70 8.75 4.85
N GLU A 97 -8.35 10.04 4.77
CA GLU A 97 -9.32 11.10 4.52
C GLU A 97 -9.91 11.02 3.10
N ALA A 98 -9.10 10.73 2.10
CA ALA A 98 -9.59 10.50 0.73
C ALA A 98 -10.58 9.33 0.69
N ALA A 99 -10.28 8.23 1.38
CA ALA A 99 -11.18 7.08 1.45
C ALA A 99 -12.50 7.41 2.16
N LYS A 100 -12.46 8.17 3.26
CA LYS A 100 -13.66 8.66 3.96
C LYS A 100 -14.51 9.58 3.08
N ALA A 101 -13.88 10.36 2.23
CA ALA A 101 -14.55 11.21 1.23
C ALA A 101 -15.07 10.42 0.02
N GLY A 102 -14.90 9.10 -0.03
CA GLY A 102 -15.35 8.24 -1.14
C GLY A 102 -14.45 8.32 -2.39
N LEU A 103 -13.26 8.93 -2.28
CA LEU A 103 -12.30 8.99 -3.37
C LEU A 103 -11.61 7.63 -3.57
N ARG A 104 -11.27 7.34 -4.82
CA ARG A 104 -10.53 6.11 -5.20
C ARG A 104 -9.06 6.34 -5.50
N ALA A 105 -8.60 7.58 -5.34
CA ALA A 105 -7.20 7.96 -5.49
C ALA A 105 -6.93 9.18 -4.62
N LEU A 106 -5.66 9.39 -4.26
CA LEU A 106 -5.26 10.63 -3.62
C LEU A 106 -5.40 11.79 -4.62
N PRO A 107 -5.97 12.93 -4.21
CA PRO A 107 -5.84 14.15 -4.98
C PRO A 107 -4.35 14.53 -5.09
N PRO A 108 -3.94 15.23 -6.16
CA PRO A 108 -2.60 15.79 -6.25
C PRO A 108 -2.34 16.63 -4.99
N ALA A 109 -1.12 16.56 -4.45
CA ALA A 109 -0.75 17.43 -3.34
C ALA A 109 -0.96 18.87 -3.81
N GLU A 110 -1.83 19.61 -3.12
CA GLU A 110 -2.00 21.03 -3.43
C GLU A 110 -0.60 21.66 -3.31
N ALA A 111 -0.15 22.29 -4.41
CA ALA A 111 1.06 23.09 -4.37
C ALA A 111 0.83 24.13 -3.28
N GLY A 112 1.57 24.01 -2.17
CA GLY A 112 1.35 24.81 -0.99
C GLY A 112 1.20 26.27 -1.39
N ASN A 113 0.03 26.84 -1.11
CA ASN A 113 -0.15 28.27 -1.18
C ASN A 113 0.76 28.82 -0.09
N GLY A 114 1.98 29.18 -0.49
CA GLY A 114 2.95 29.83 0.36
C GLY A 114 2.35 31.16 0.78
N SER A 115 1.72 31.17 1.95
CA SER A 115 1.52 32.36 2.74
C SER A 115 2.90 32.89 3.14
N SER A 116 3.56 33.58 2.21
CA SER A 116 4.55 34.59 2.58
C SER A 116 3.78 35.79 3.12
N GLY A 117 3.54 35.75 4.42
CA GLY A 117 3.04 36.87 5.19
C GLY A 117 3.75 36.88 6.53
N ASN A 118 4.92 37.53 6.59
CA ASN A 118 5.12 38.79 7.32
C ASN A 118 6.58 39.25 7.14
#